data_AF-Q4BX61-F1
#
_entry.id   AF-Q4BX61-F1
#
_cell.length_a   1.000
_cell.length_b   1.000
_cell.length_c   1.000
_cell.angle_alpha   90.00
_cell.angle_beta   90.00
_cell.angle_gamma   90.00
#
_symmetry.space_group_name_H-M   'P 1'
#
loop_
_entity.id
_entity.type
_entity.pdbx_description
1 polymer ?
#
loop_
_entity_poly.entity_id
_entity_poly.type
_entity_poly.pdbx_seq_one_letter_code
_entity_poly.pdbx_strand_id
1 'polypeptide(L)'
;MNNIPLVPEIFGFFELINQNNLRFYIMSTMTTVGIPQMSDYAGRIVEITVTGVCRQDVKRVSSYTVKVPHSRMNEAMREIYLLGGKVADVKVL
;
A
#
# COMPACT_ATOMS: atom_id res chain seq x y z
N MET A 1 -27.72 -9.36 2.00
CA MET A 1 -26.42 -9.70 1.40
C MET A 1 -26.12 -8.62 0.37
N ASN A 2 -25.19 -7.71 0.67
CA ASN A 2 -24.85 -6.61 -0.24
C ASN A 2 -23.78 -7.09 -1.21
N ASN A 3 -24.13 -7.22 -2.49
CA ASN A 3 -23.18 -7.57 -3.54
C ASN A 3 -22.28 -6.34 -3.81
N ILE A 4 -21.03 -6.41 -3.37
CA ILE A 4 -20.03 -5.36 -3.57
C ILE A 4 -19.59 -5.41 -5.05
N PRO A 5 -19.62 -4.30 -5.79
CA PRO A 5 -19.20 -4.33 -7.18
C PRO A 5 -17.68 -4.53 -7.28
N LEU A 6 -17.27 -5.55 -8.03
CA LEU A 6 -15.89 -5.81 -8.43
C LEU A 6 -15.69 -5.24 -9.84
N VAL A 7 -14.72 -4.35 -10.00
CA VAL A 7 -14.34 -3.83 -11.32
C VAL A 7 -13.05 -4.52 -11.76
N PRO A 8 -13.03 -5.21 -12.92
CA PRO A 8 -11.81 -5.80 -13.45
C PRO A 8 -10.92 -4.72 -14.06
N GLU A 9 -9.67 -4.67 -13.61
CA GLU A 9 -8.63 -3.84 -14.23
C GLU A 9 -7.66 -4.74 -15.01
N ILE A 10 -7.45 -4.42 -16.28
CA ILE A 10 -6.63 -5.20 -17.22
C ILE A 10 -5.45 -4.35 -17.66
N PHE A 11 -4.24 -4.87 -17.45
CA PHE A 11 -3.00 -4.24 -17.89
C PHE A 11 -2.18 -5.21 -18.75
N GLY A 12 -1.50 -4.67 -19.75
CA GLY A 12 -0.61 -5.42 -20.63
C GLY A 12 0.86 -5.07 -20.36
N PHE A 13 1.72 -6.07 -20.31
CA PHE A 13 3.17 -5.90 -20.22
C PHE A 13 3.87 -6.65 -21.35
N PHE A 14 4.86 -6.02 -21.96
CA PHE A 14 5.72 -6.64 -22.96
C PHE A 14 7.07 -6.99 -22.33
N GLU A 15 7.47 -8.25 -22.46
CA GLU A 15 8.79 -8.73 -22.07
C GLU A 15 9.58 -9.10 -23.33
N LEU A 16 10.78 -8.54 -23.48
CA LEU A 16 11.71 -8.94 -24.54
C LEU A 16 12.51 -10.14 -24.03
N ILE A 17 12.26 -11.32 -24.61
CA ILE A 17 12.96 -12.55 -24.23
C ILE A 17 14.33 -12.61 -24.91
N ASN A 18 14.40 -12.18 -26.18
CA ASN A 18 15.64 -12.00 -26.91
C ASN A 18 15.42 -11.06 -28.11
N GLN A 19 16.49 -10.79 -28.87
CA GLN A 19 16.52 -9.81 -29.97
C GLN A 19 15.40 -9.97 -31.03
N ASN A 20 14.79 -11.14 -31.16
CA ASN A 20 13.70 -11.38 -32.11
C ASN A 20 12.44 -11.99 -31.48
N ASN A 21 12.34 -12.05 -30.14
CA ASN A 21 11.23 -12.70 -29.46
C ASN A 21 10.68 -11.80 -28.34
N LEU A 22 9.46 -11.33 -28.55
CA LEU A 22 8.70 -10.50 -27.62
C LEU A 22 7.50 -11.30 -27.12
N ARG A 23 7.30 -11.34 -25.81
CA ARG A 23 6.07 -11.90 -25.22
C ARG A 23 5.20 -10.81 -24.63
N PHE A 24 3.91 -10.96 -24.86
CA PHE A 24 2.88 -10.11 -24.29
C PHE A 24 2.18 -10.86 -23.16
N TYR A 25 2.18 -10.29 -21.96
CA TYR A 25 1.48 -10.82 -20.80
C TYR A 25 0.29 -9.92 -20.47
N ILE A 26 -0.88 -10.53 -20.31
CA ILE A 26 -2.07 -9.87 -19.81
C ILE A 26 -2.20 -10.21 -18.33
N MET A 27 -2.24 -9.19 -17.50
CA MET A 27 -2.50 -9.31 -16.07
C MET A 27 -3.85 -8.69 -15.76
N SER A 28 -4.69 -9.41 -15.04
CA SER A 28 -5.96 -8.88 -14.52
C SER A 28 -5.93 -8.83 -13.00
N THR A 29 -6.42 -7.72 -12.44
CA THR A 29 -6.65 -7.58 -11.01
C THR A 29 -8.10 -7.21 -10.75
N MET A 30 -8.62 -7.55 -9.56
CA MET A 30 -9.96 -7.19 -9.14
C MET A 30 -9.88 -6.05 -8.13
N THR A 31 -10.26 -4.85 -8.53
CA THR A 31 -10.41 -3.72 -7.60
C THR A 31 -11.80 -3.83 -6.97
N THR A 32 -11.85 -4.08 -5.66
CA THR A 32 -13.12 -4.09 -4.92
C THR A 32 -13.56 -2.66 -4.70
N VAL A 33 -14.58 -2.23 -5.44
CA VAL A 33 -15.17 -0.89 -5.29
C VAL A 33 -16.31 -0.99 -4.29
N GLY A 34 -15.98 -1.38 -3.06
CA GLY A 34 -16.87 -1.12 -1.96
C GLY A 34 -16.90 0.38 -1.74
N ILE A 35 -18.09 0.97 -1.64
CA ILE A 35 -18.26 1.89 -0.52
C ILE A 35 -18.04 0.99 0.70
N PRO A 36 -16.88 1.05 1.39
CA PRO A 36 -16.91 0.55 2.75
C PRO A 36 -18.11 1.27 3.38
N GLN A 37 -18.91 0.58 4.18
CA GLN A 37 -19.60 1.29 5.24
C GLN A 37 -18.46 1.89 6.08
N MET A 38 -17.92 3.02 5.59
CA MET A 38 -16.92 3.84 6.22
C MET A 38 -17.76 4.41 7.34
N SER A 39 -17.78 3.69 8.46
CA SER A 39 -18.07 4.30 9.76
C SER A 39 -17.28 5.61 9.77
N ASP A 40 -17.79 6.69 10.33
CA ASP A 40 -17.09 7.97 10.37
C ASP A 40 -15.69 7.82 11.04
N TYR A 41 -14.71 7.41 10.24
CA TYR A 41 -13.32 7.16 10.63
C TYR A 41 -12.47 8.39 10.32
N ALA A 42 -13.04 9.38 9.62
CA ALA A 42 -12.34 10.59 9.19
C ALA A 42 -11.70 11.37 10.36
N GLY A 43 -12.23 11.24 11.58
CA GLY A 43 -11.67 11.83 12.80
C GLY A 43 -10.76 10.91 13.63
N ARG A 44 -10.64 9.62 13.31
CA ARG A 44 -9.80 8.70 14.11
C ARG A 44 -8.34 8.79 13.68
N ILE A 45 -7.47 8.87 14.68
CA ILE A 45 -6.02 8.92 14.48
C ILE A 45 -5.52 7.48 14.49
N VAL A 46 -4.81 7.11 13.44
CA VAL A 46 -4.12 5.84 13.35
C VAL A 46 -2.67 6.05 13.73
N GLU A 47 -2.20 5.25 14.67
CA GLU A 47 -0.82 5.19 15.10
C GLU A 47 -0.14 4.01 14.39
N ILE A 48 0.85 4.31 13.55
CA ILE A 48 1.60 3.33 12.75
C ILE A 48 3.00 3.27 13.32
N THR A 49 3.39 2.12 13.85
CA THR A 49 4.77 1.87 14.28
C THR A 49 5.56 1.29 13.12
N VAL A 50 6.60 1.99 12.69
CA VAL A 50 7.47 1.63 11.57
C VAL A 50 8.84 1.27 12.09
N THR A 51 9.43 0.22 11.53
CA THR A 51 10.75 -0.32 11.86
C THR A 51 11.59 -0.44 10.60
N GLY A 52 12.91 -0.32 10.73
CA GLY A 52 13.84 -0.67 9.65
C GLY A 52 13.79 0.26 8.45
N VAL A 53 13.96 1.57 8.64
CA VAL A 53 14.28 2.49 7.54
C VAL A 53 15.73 2.29 7.08
N CYS A 54 15.92 2.08 5.79
CA CYS A 54 17.24 1.90 5.19
C CYS A 54 17.90 3.27 4.93
N ARG A 55 18.39 3.95 5.97
CA ARG A 55 19.40 5.01 5.82
C ARG A 55 20.79 4.37 5.96
N GLN A 56 21.59 4.45 4.89
CA GLN A 56 22.92 3.82 4.81
C GLN A 56 23.99 4.45 5.72
N ASP A 57 23.74 5.61 6.33
CA ASP A 57 24.78 6.35 7.10
C ASP A 57 24.66 6.26 8.63
N VAL A 58 23.53 5.83 9.20
CA VAL A 58 23.36 5.82 10.67
C VAL A 58 22.64 4.54 11.08
N LYS A 59 23.44 3.53 11.40
CA LYS A 59 23.15 2.38 12.29
C LYS A 59 21.66 2.09 12.59
N ARG A 60 21.14 1.08 11.89
CA ARG A 60 20.46 -0.13 12.42
C ARG A 60 19.42 0.10 13.56
N VAL A 61 18.14 0.12 13.17
CA VAL A 61 16.94 0.01 14.03
C VAL A 61 16.58 1.29 14.79
N SER A 62 16.06 2.31 14.09
CA SER A 62 15.20 3.31 14.72
C SER A 62 13.76 2.98 14.39
N SER A 63 13.04 2.39 15.35
CA SER A 63 11.58 2.30 15.28
C SER A 63 11.00 3.69 15.51
N TYR A 64 10.11 4.16 14.64
CA TYR A 64 9.42 5.44 14.81
C TYR A 64 7.92 5.24 14.65
N THR A 65 7.15 6.03 15.39
CA THR A 65 5.69 5.96 15.41
C THR A 65 5.12 7.19 14.72
N VAL A 66 4.26 6.98 13.73
CA VAL A 66 3.62 8.03 12.94
C VAL A 66 2.14 8.06 13.26
N LYS A 67 1.62 9.24 13.63
CA LYS A 67 0.19 9.47 13.85
C LYS A 67 -0.39 10.11 12.62
N VAL A 68 -1.33 9.42 11.97
CA VAL A 68 -1.93 9.86 10.71
C VAL A 68 -3.45 9.75 10.83
N PRO A 69 -4.22 10.73 10.34
CA PRO A 69 -5.66 10.58 10.20
C PRO A 69 -5.97 9.35 9.35
N HIS A 70 -7.00 8.58 9.69
CA HIS A 70 -7.39 7.39 8.92
C HIS A 70 -7.59 7.70 7.42
N SER A 71 -8.07 8.90 7.08
CA SER A 71 -8.23 9.37 5.70
C SER A 71 -6.93 9.45 4.90
N ARG A 72 -5.78 9.70 5.54
CA ARG A 72 -4.44 9.77 4.92
C ARG A 72 -3.58 8.55 5.18
N MET A 73 -4.14 7.49 5.78
CA MET A 73 -3.40 6.28 6.11
C MET A 73 -2.78 5.64 4.86
N ASN A 74 -3.51 5.61 3.73
CA ASN A 74 -3.00 5.04 2.48
C ASN A 74 -1.78 5.83 1.93
N GLU A 75 -1.81 7.16 2.03
CA GLU A 75 -0.69 8.01 1.61
C GLU A 75 0.54 7.77 2.49
N ALA A 76 0.35 7.75 3.81
CA ALA A 76 1.43 7.50 4.76
C ALA A 76 2.03 6.09 4.63
N MET A 77 1.20 5.07 4.40
CA MET A 77 1.68 3.70 4.16
C MET A 77 2.53 3.60 2.90
N ARG A 78 2.12 4.31 1.83
CA ARG A 78 2.89 4.37 0.58
C ARG A 78 4.23 5.07 0.80
N GLU A 79 4.25 6.18 1.54
CA GLU A 79 5.48 6.90 1.87
C GLU A 79 6.44 6.02 2.68
N ILE A 80 5.94 5.31 3.69
CA ILE A 80 6.73 4.35 4.49
C ILE A 80 7.37 3.28 3.60
N TYR A 81 6.60 2.73 2.65
CA TYR A 81 7.10 1.74 1.71
C TYR A 81 8.18 2.31 0.79
N LEU A 82 8.01 3.53 0.28
CA LEU A 82 9.00 4.21 -0.56
C LEU A 82 10.30 4.54 0.19
N LEU A 83 10.20 4.82 1.49
CA LEU A 83 11.35 5.02 2.38
C LEU A 83 12.03 3.69 2.78
N GLY A 84 11.52 2.55 2.31
CA GLY A 84 12.03 1.22 2.63
C GLY A 84 11.76 0.80 4.08
N GLY A 85 10.85 1.49 4.78
CA GLY A 85 10.43 1.15 6.14
C GLY A 85 9.47 -0.03 6.16
N LYS A 86 9.54 -0.85 7.21
CA LYS A 86 8.61 -1.95 7.47
C LYS A 86 7.63 -1.58 8.57
N VAL A 87 6.34 -1.73 8.32
CA VAL A 87 5.31 -1.52 9.35
C VAL A 87 5.37 -2.68 10.34
N ALA A 88 5.53 -2.37 11.62
CA ALA A 88 5.57 -3.34 12.70
C ALA A 88 4.22 -3.49 13.40
N ASP A 89 3.49 -2.39 13.59
CA ASP A 89 2.17 -2.40 14.23
C ASP A 89 1.30 -1.22 13.75
N VAL A 90 -0.02 -1.40 13.77
CA VAL A 90 -1.01 -0.38 13.41
C VAL A 90 -2.14 -0.39 14.43
N LYS A 91 -2.32 0.72 15.13
CA LYS A 91 -3.35 0.89 16.15
C LYS A 91 -4.27 2.06 15.83
N VAL A 92 -5.57 1.85 15.93
CA VAL A 92 -6.57 2.93 15.83
C VAL A 92 -6.84 3.48 17.24
N LEU A 93 -6.76 4.80 17.39
CA LEU A 93 -7.09 5.53 18.62
C LEU A 93 -8.51 6.11 18.57
#